data_AF-A0A3D5LIL7-F1
#
_entry.id   AF-A0A3D5LIL7-F1
#
_cell.length_a   1.000
_cell.length_b   1.000
_cell.length_c   1.000
_cell.angle_alpha   90.00
_cell.angle_beta   90.00
_cell.angle_gamma   90.00
#
_symmetry.space_group_name_H-M   'P 1'
#
loop_
_entity.id
_entity.type
_entity.pdbx_description
1 polymer ?
#
loop_
_entity_poly.entity_id
_entity_poly.type
_entity_poly.pdbx_seq_one_letter_code
_entity_poly.pdbx_strand_id
1 'polypeptide(L)'
;MNAKKMPGRVVYKTNLAGDTWVLGIELEEKADFIPGQFVSLKVNEEGLRRSYSVASLPNKKNIELVVDVAPMGVGSKYVLG
;
A
#
# COMPACT_ATOMS: atom_id res chain seq x y z
N MET A 1 13.50 14.19 5.38
CA MET A 1 13.42 13.32 4.17
C MET A 1 12.25 13.80 3.33
N ASN A 2 12.45 13.96 2.02
CA ASN A 2 11.35 14.32 1.11
C ASN A 2 10.66 13.04 0.62
N ALA A 3 9.33 12.99 0.71
CA ALA A 3 8.57 11.87 0.17
C ALA A 3 8.66 11.87 -1.37
N LYS A 4 9.10 10.76 -1.95
CA LYS A 4 9.14 10.56 -3.41
C LYS A 4 7.80 10.00 -3.87
N LYS A 5 7.25 10.55 -4.96
CA LYS A 5 6.10 9.94 -5.65
C LYS A 5 6.62 8.77 -6.47
N MET A 6 6.03 7.59 -6.25
CA MET A 6 6.40 6.36 -6.95
C MET A 6 5.13 5.75 -7.55
N PRO A 7 4.97 5.73 -8.88
CA PRO A 7 3.90 4.99 -9.53
C PRO A 7 4.09 3.48 -9.33
N GLY A 8 2.97 2.76 -9.24
CA GLY A 8 2.97 1.31 -9.11
C GLY A 8 1.62 0.71 -9.47
N ARG A 9 1.62 -0.60 -9.68
CA ARG A 9 0.46 -1.39 -10.07
C ARG A 9 0.20 -2.47 -9.03
N VAL A 10 -1.07 -2.66 -8.67
CA VAL A 10 -1.47 -3.80 -7.83
C VAL A 10 -1.25 -5.09 -8.60
N VAL A 11 -0.50 -6.02 -8.02
CA VAL A 11 -0.18 -7.32 -8.61
C VAL A 11 -0.98 -8.46 -7.99
N TYR A 12 -1.30 -8.37 -6.70
CA TYR A 12 -2.17 -9.31 -6.03
C TYR A 12 -2.87 -8.68 -4.83
N LYS A 13 -4.02 -9.25 -4.48
CA LYS A 13 -4.75 -9.03 -3.23
C LYS A 13 -4.99 -10.41 -2.62
N THR A 14 -4.56 -10.66 -1.40
CA THR A 14 -4.75 -11.95 -0.72
C THR A 14 -5.41 -11.73 0.63
N ASN A 15 -6.52 -12.42 0.89
CA ASN A 15 -7.10 -12.43 2.23
C ASN A 15 -6.23 -13.32 3.12
N LEU A 16 -5.70 -12.76 4.20
CA LEU A 16 -4.93 -13.54 5.18
C LEU A 16 -5.87 -14.21 6.18
N ALA A 17 -6.73 -13.41 6.80
CA ALA A 17 -7.75 -13.87 7.75
C ALA A 17 -8.75 -12.74 8.01
N GLY A 18 -10.05 -13.07 8.06
CA GLY A 18 -11.11 -12.12 8.37
C GLY A 18 -11.05 -10.87 7.48
N ASP A 19 -10.96 -9.70 8.12
CA ASP A 19 -10.86 -8.40 7.45
C ASP A 19 -9.41 -7.98 7.13
N THR A 20 -8.42 -8.85 7.33
CA THR A 20 -7.01 -8.56 7.03
C THR A 20 -6.60 -9.06 5.66
N TRP A 21 -6.09 -8.15 4.84
CA TRP A 21 -5.64 -8.42 3.47
C TRP A 21 -4.19 -8.00 3.26
N VAL A 22 -3.48 -8.72 2.39
CA VAL A 22 -2.21 -8.28 1.82
C VAL A 22 -2.45 -7.73 0.43
N LEU A 23 -1.96 -6.52 0.20
CA LEU A 23 -1.89 -5.87 -1.10
C LEU A 23 -0.44 -5.88 -1.58
N GLY A 24 -0.17 -6.59 -2.68
CA GLY A 24 1.11 -6.53 -3.38
C GLY A 24 1.09 -5.43 -4.44
N ILE A 25 2.07 -4.54 -4.41
CA ILE A 25 2.24 -3.45 -5.39
C ILE A 25 3.62 -3.56 -6.03
N GLU A 26 3.66 -3.66 -7.35
CA GLU A 26 4.88 -3.56 -8.15
C GLU A 26 5.11 -2.10 -8.55
N LEU A 27 6.24 -1.55 -8.14
CA LEU A 27 6.69 -0.19 -8.43
C LEU A 27 7.57 -0.17 -9.68
N GLU A 28 7.59 0.96 -10.39
CA GLU A 28 8.42 1.14 -11.60
C GLU A 28 9.93 1.03 -11.28
N GLU A 29 10.33 1.49 -10.10
CA GLU A 29 11.68 1.51 -9.57
C GLU A 29 11.76 0.87 -8.17
N LYS A 30 12.96 0.54 -7.70
CA LYS A 30 13.15 -0.04 -6.37
C LYS A 30 12.81 0.98 -5.28
N ALA A 31 12.03 0.58 -4.29
CA ALA A 31 11.80 1.37 -3.09
C ALA A 31 12.96 1.19 -2.12
N ASP A 32 13.70 2.27 -1.88
CA ASP A 32 14.69 2.36 -0.80
C ASP A 32 14.05 3.09 0.38
N PHE A 33 13.83 2.36 1.46
CA PHE A 33 13.15 2.84 2.66
C PHE A 33 13.73 2.17 3.91
N ILE A 34 13.54 2.79 5.05
CA ILE A 34 13.92 2.22 6.35
C ILE A 34 12.74 1.38 6.86
N PRO A 35 12.94 0.11 7.27
CA PRO A 35 11.87 -0.70 7.86
C PRO A 35 11.12 0.03 8.98
N GLY A 36 9.78 -0.05 8.95
CA GLY A 36 8.90 0.72 9.83
C GLY A 36 8.37 2.03 9.23
N GLN A 37 8.87 2.46 8.07
CA GLN A 37 8.27 3.56 7.31
C GLN A 37 6.93 3.17 6.65
N PHE A 38 6.21 4.19 6.18
CA PHE A 38 4.91 4.06 5.54
C PHE A 38 4.88 4.73 4.17
N VAL A 39 3.93 4.30 3.34
CA VAL A 39 3.58 4.97 2.08
C VAL A 39 2.26 5.71 2.21
N SER A 40 2.12 6.82 1.48
CA SER A 40 0.88 7.59 1.38
C SER A 40 0.19 7.30 0.04
N LEU A 41 -0.83 6.44 0.05
CA LEU A 41 -1.61 6.10 -1.13
C LEU A 41 -2.68 7.16 -1.39
N LYS A 42 -2.84 7.57 -2.64
CA LYS A 42 -3.98 8.39 -3.08
C LYS A 42 -5.18 7.46 -3.33
N VAL A 43 -6.27 7.64 -2.59
CA VAL A 43 -7.40 6.69 -2.54
C VAL A 43 -8.67 7.19 -3.21
N ASN A 44 -8.66 8.39 -3.81
CA ASN A 44 -9.72 8.89 -4.68
C ASN A 44 -9.19 9.95 -5.67
N GLU A 45 -10.05 10.42 -6.57
CA GLU A 45 -9.71 11.43 -7.59
C GLU A 45 -9.49 12.83 -6.99
N GLU A 46 -10.21 13.17 -5.92
CA GLU A 46 -10.11 14.43 -5.18
C GLU A 46 -8.75 14.60 -4.46
N GLY A 47 -7.92 13.56 -4.43
CA GLY A 47 -6.57 13.61 -3.86
C GLY A 47 -6.50 13.20 -2.39
N LEU A 48 -7.56 12.63 -1.82
CA LEU A 48 -7.55 12.05 -0.48
C LEU A 48 -6.46 10.97 -0.39
N ARG A 49 -5.72 10.97 0.72
CA ARG A 49 -4.66 10.00 0.95
C ARG A 49 -4.83 9.22 2.25
N ARG A 50 -4.27 8.02 2.28
CA ARG A 50 -4.17 7.16 3.48
C ARG A 50 -2.76 6.62 3.61
N SER A 51 -2.29 6.51 4.85
CA SER A 51 -0.97 6.00 5.17
C SER A 51 -1.05 4.51 5.49
N TYR A 52 -0.13 3.74 4.93
CA TYR A 52 -0.01 2.31 5.15
C TYR A 52 1.46 1.96 5.41
N SER A 53 1.73 1.24 6.50
CA SER A 53 3.07 0.74 6.80
C SER A 53 3.51 -0.25 5.72
N VAL A 54 4.78 -0.18 5.33
CA VAL A 54 5.35 -1.15 4.38
C VAL A 54 5.70 -2.43 5.13
N ALA A 55 5.13 -3.55 4.70
CA ALA A 55 5.27 -4.86 5.32
C ALA A 55 6.29 -5.78 4.59
N SER A 56 7.00 -5.25 3.60
CA SER A 56 8.02 -5.96 2.82
C SER A 56 9.44 -5.46 3.13
N LEU A 57 10.44 -6.16 2.58
CA LEU A 57 11.85 -5.74 2.68
C LEU A 57 12.17 -4.56 1.73
N PRO A 58 13.12 -3.69 2.10
CA PRO A 58 13.58 -2.60 1.24
C PRO A 58 14.41 -3.09 0.06
N ASN A 59 14.73 -2.17 -0.86
CA ASN A 59 15.54 -2.41 -2.07
C ASN A 59 14.92 -3.42 -3.05
N LYS A 60 13.59 -3.51 -3.06
CA LYS A 60 12.78 -4.32 -3.97
C LYS A 60 11.84 -3.43 -4.79
N LYS A 61 11.41 -3.91 -5.96
CA LYS A 61 10.34 -3.27 -6.75
C LYS A 61 8.95 -3.60 -6.22
N ASN A 62 8.81 -4.72 -5.52
CA ASN A 62 7.55 -5.13 -4.92
C ASN A 62 7.51 -4.67 -3.48
N ILE A 63 6.45 -3.95 -3.14
CA ILE A 63 6.11 -3.64 -1.76
C ILE A 63 4.80 -4.34 -1.37
N GLU A 64 4.69 -4.68 -0.10
CA GLU A 64 3.47 -5.27 0.46
C GLU A 64 2.90 -4.34 1.52
N LEU A 65 1.57 -4.26 1.54
CA LEU A 65 0.82 -3.57 2.58
C LEU A 65 -0.12 -4.58 3.24
N VAL A 66 -0.11 -4.63 4.56
CA VAL A 66 -1.14 -5.34 5.33
C VAL A 66 -2.22 -4.33 5.69
N VAL A 67 -3.46 -4.63 5.30
CA VAL A 67 -4.60 -3.72 5.42
C VAL A 67 -5.72 -4.40 6.17
N ASP A 68 -6.15 -3.79 7.27
CA ASP A 68 -7.45 -4.08 7.87
C ASP A 68 -8.53 -3.31 7.09
N VAL A 69 -9.48 -4.04 6.52
CA VAL A 69 -10.51 -3.47 5.67
C VAL A 69 -11.77 -3.11 6.45
N ALA A 70 -11.92 -3.51 7.72
CA ALA A 70 -13.09 -3.19 8.53
C ALA A 70 -13.12 -1.69 8.94
N PRO A 71 -14.30 -1.04 9.00
CA PRO A 71 -15.64 -1.47 8.58
C PRO A 71 -15.95 -1.02 7.13
N MET A 72 -15.01 -1.19 6.20
CA MET A 72 -15.08 -0.75 4.79
C MET A 72 -15.09 0.79 4.60
N GLY A 73 -14.13 1.46 5.23
CA GLY A 73 -13.85 2.88 4.98
C GLY A 73 -13.34 3.18 3.56
N VAL A 74 -13.17 4.45 3.22
CA VAL A 74 -12.77 4.88 1.85
C VAL A 74 -11.46 4.24 1.38
N GLY A 75 -10.44 4.14 2.25
CA GLY A 75 -9.18 3.48 1.90
C GLY A 75 -9.36 1.99 1.63
N SER A 76 -10.16 1.30 2.45
CA SER A 76 -10.50 -0.11 2.30
C SER A 76 -11.25 -0.37 0.99
N LYS A 77 -12.24 0.48 0.67
CA LYS A 77 -12.99 0.43 -0.60
C LYS A 77 -12.09 0.63 -1.80
N TYR A 78 -11.11 1.54 -1.72
CA TYR A 78 -10.13 1.75 -2.77
C TYR A 78 -9.19 0.55 -2.95
N VAL A 79 -8.75 -0.07 -1.84
CA VAL A 79 -7.84 -1.22 -1.88
C VAL A 79 -8.53 -2.48 -2.40
N LEU A 80 -9.80 -2.72 -2.05
CA LEU A 80 -10.51 -3.93 -2.46
C LEU A 80 -11.36 -3.80 -3.73
N GLY A 81 -11.90 -2.61 -4.02
CA GLY A 81 -12.60 -2.30 -5.27
C GLY A 81 -11.71 -2.46 -6.50
#